data_AF-A0A202ECS2-F1
#
_entry.id   AF-A0A202ECS2-F1
#
_cell.length_a   1.000
_cell.length_b   1.000
_cell.length_c   1.000
_cell.angle_alpha   90.00
_cell.angle_beta   90.00
_cell.angle_gamma   90.00
#
_symmetry.space_group_name_H-M   'P 1'
#
loop_
_entity.id
_entity.type
_entity.pdbx_description
1 polymer ?
#
loop_
_entity_poly.entity_id
_entity_poly.type
_entity_poly.pdbx_seq_one_letter_code
_entity_poly.pdbx_strand_id
1 'polypeptide(L)'
;MTARADTTLLAVSPTAIRDRPVATLADIDATLEPDAVWVLGPTREPQSFARARSSFDAPAFHPPLETGDGAVCRQSIGDHEVLSVQSVRAIEPSPEAVSSSLSDPDVVALLCDDIATETRPTALETTLEHADILAAALPAGCVTTVLTGAEPAGYDELWHLEAETGAVQHVDHDPALACEPAGDDCVSVRVQGVGPVEGYGTAASLALLELEAEGVTNIETYSATDFGLEAVSGIGPKTATRLAEHGVTAREELLEMPVDQLASLPGVGRERAQAMHQHAAVLETGEARRLTDESLPGEHWSTPPLCIDIETDGLSPTIIWQIGVYDPASDEYRAFVERDDPSDPASVLEAFCDWLLGVHPNRALLTWNGWRFDYRHLSAFIATHAPYYAEEWESIPKFDLYLWAVTDENAMLPGRTNRLEAVASALGYEDAETGLDGAQTAAAYQRFMRTGTPLEWERHEAYCEDDCRALWHVYERVREAPHLEATDSSASNSNSRWAKTGTSRNVSNTADSEQTGLSDF
;
A
#
# COMPACT_ATOMS: atom_id res chain seq x y z
N MET A 1 -1.33 -23.14 -11.68
CA MET A 1 0.08 -22.74 -11.73
C MET A 1 0.35 -22.14 -13.10
N THR A 2 -0.28 -21.00 -13.34
CA THR A 2 0.28 -19.96 -14.21
C THR A 2 1.60 -19.53 -13.57
N ALA A 3 2.65 -19.36 -14.38
CA ALA A 3 3.93 -18.88 -13.88
C ALA A 3 3.73 -17.46 -13.35
N ARG A 4 4.12 -17.20 -12.11
CA ARG A 4 4.21 -15.84 -11.58
C ARG A 4 5.30 -15.12 -12.36
N ALA A 5 5.02 -13.91 -12.84
CA ALA A 5 5.95 -13.19 -13.72
C ALA A 5 7.14 -12.62 -12.93
N ASP A 6 6.92 -12.25 -11.67
CA ASP A 6 7.87 -11.41 -10.94
C ASP A 6 8.51 -12.14 -9.76
N THR A 7 9.82 -11.95 -9.62
CA THR A 7 10.63 -12.48 -8.52
C THR A 7 10.50 -11.56 -7.32
N THR A 8 10.19 -12.11 -6.15
CA THR A 8 9.88 -11.32 -4.95
C THR A 8 10.81 -11.57 -3.77
N LEU A 9 11.21 -10.50 -3.08
CA LEU A 9 12.03 -10.54 -1.87
C LEU A 9 11.28 -9.90 -0.70
N LEU A 10 11.02 -10.68 0.35
CA LEU A 10 10.38 -10.18 1.57
C LEU A 10 11.43 -9.74 2.60
N ALA A 11 11.48 -8.45 2.87
CA ALA A 11 12.29 -7.83 3.92
C ALA A 11 11.50 -7.76 5.24
N VAL A 12 12.04 -8.38 6.29
CA VAL A 12 11.36 -8.52 7.58
C VAL A 12 12.28 -8.17 8.75
N SER A 13 11.80 -7.30 9.64
CA SER A 13 12.52 -6.97 10.86
C SER A 13 12.58 -8.14 11.86
N PRO A 14 13.65 -8.26 12.67
CA PRO A 14 13.77 -9.30 13.69
C PRO A 14 12.63 -9.30 14.71
N THR A 15 12.05 -8.13 15.02
CA THR A 15 10.90 -7.97 15.91
C THR A 15 9.61 -8.49 15.28
N ALA A 16 9.36 -8.20 13.99
CA ALA A 16 8.22 -8.76 13.25
C ALA A 16 8.24 -10.30 13.22
N ILE A 17 9.42 -10.91 13.15
CA ILE A 17 9.55 -12.38 13.22
C ILE A 17 9.38 -12.89 14.65
N ARG A 18 10.08 -12.31 15.62
CA ARG A 18 10.17 -12.85 16.99
C ARG A 18 8.88 -12.66 17.77
N ASP A 19 8.18 -11.55 17.58
CA ASP A 19 7.11 -11.15 18.49
C ASP A 19 5.72 -11.58 17.97
N ARG A 20 5.64 -12.22 16.79
CA ARG A 20 4.40 -12.72 16.18
C ARG A 20 4.18 -14.21 16.42
N PRO A 21 2.94 -14.73 16.34
CA PRO A 21 2.66 -16.18 16.32
C PRO A 21 3.18 -16.86 15.04
N VAL A 22 3.44 -18.18 15.08
CA VAL A 22 3.84 -18.95 13.89
C VAL A 22 2.73 -18.94 12.82
N ALA A 23 1.47 -19.03 13.23
CA ALA A 23 0.33 -18.94 12.32
C ALA A 23 0.27 -17.60 11.56
N THR A 24 0.66 -16.48 12.21
CA THR A 24 0.78 -15.19 11.53
C THR A 24 1.89 -15.19 10.49
N LEU A 25 3.05 -15.79 10.78
CA LEU A 25 4.15 -15.90 9.82
C LEU A 25 3.77 -16.79 8.63
N ALA A 26 3.03 -17.88 8.88
CA ALA A 26 2.50 -18.74 7.82
C ALA A 26 1.45 -18.03 6.96
N ASP A 27 0.60 -17.17 7.55
CA ASP A 27 -0.32 -16.32 6.79
C ASP A 27 0.42 -15.28 5.94
N ILE A 28 1.52 -14.71 6.44
CA ILE A 28 2.39 -13.83 5.63
C ILE A 28 2.98 -14.60 4.45
N ASP A 29 3.54 -15.79 4.70
CA ASP A 29 4.15 -16.65 3.66
C ASP A 29 3.12 -17.06 2.60
N ALA A 30 1.93 -17.47 3.01
CA ALA A 30 0.87 -17.88 2.08
C ALA A 30 0.22 -16.71 1.32
N THR A 31 0.27 -15.49 1.88
CA THR A 31 -0.33 -14.30 1.25
C THR A 31 0.63 -13.62 0.30
N LEU A 32 1.87 -13.40 0.74
CA LEU A 32 2.88 -12.68 -0.05
C LEU A 32 3.66 -13.63 -0.95
N GLU A 33 3.72 -14.92 -0.59
CA GLU A 33 4.38 -16.00 -1.34
C GLU A 33 5.76 -15.57 -1.87
N PRO A 34 6.70 -15.17 -0.98
CA PRO A 34 7.98 -14.61 -1.42
C PRO A 34 8.93 -15.67 -1.99
N ASP A 35 9.82 -15.30 -2.90
CA ASP A 35 10.88 -16.19 -3.41
C ASP A 35 12.08 -16.29 -2.46
N ALA A 36 12.29 -15.27 -1.62
CA ALA A 36 13.24 -15.29 -0.52
C ALA A 36 12.83 -14.36 0.63
N VAL A 37 13.38 -14.62 1.83
CA VAL A 37 13.17 -13.79 3.02
C VAL A 37 14.49 -13.21 3.53
N TRP A 38 14.58 -11.89 3.55
CA TRP A 38 15.69 -11.16 4.16
C TRP A 38 15.33 -10.74 5.58
N VAL A 39 16.04 -11.27 6.58
CA VAL A 39 15.96 -10.78 7.95
C VAL A 39 16.83 -9.54 8.10
N LEU A 40 16.19 -8.40 8.33
CA LEU A 40 16.83 -7.09 8.36
C LEU A 40 17.72 -6.89 9.58
N GLY A 41 18.65 -5.95 9.41
CA GLY A 41 19.39 -5.29 10.47
C GLY A 41 20.86 -5.74 10.53
N PRO A 42 21.76 -4.84 10.93
CA PRO A 42 23.20 -5.10 10.93
C PRO A 42 23.65 -5.96 12.12
N THR A 43 22.80 -6.14 13.12
CA THR A 43 23.09 -6.93 14.32
C THR A 43 22.78 -8.40 14.10
N ARG A 44 23.64 -9.28 14.64
CA ARG A 44 23.43 -10.73 14.59
C ARG A 44 22.18 -11.16 15.36
N GLU A 45 21.16 -11.65 14.65
CA GLU A 45 19.87 -12.07 15.23
C GLU A 45 19.56 -13.57 14.98
N PRO A 46 20.30 -14.52 15.60
CA PRO A 46 20.21 -15.94 15.29
C PRO A 46 18.85 -16.57 15.63
N GLN A 47 18.11 -16.03 16.59
CA GLN A 47 16.79 -16.55 16.96
C GLN A 47 15.74 -16.17 15.91
N SER A 48 15.69 -14.90 15.50
CA SER A 48 14.79 -14.44 14.44
C SER A 48 15.12 -15.12 13.11
N PHE A 49 16.41 -15.26 12.79
CA PHE A 49 16.83 -15.97 11.59
C PHE A 49 16.42 -17.45 11.59
N ALA A 50 16.67 -18.19 12.67
CA ALA A 50 16.25 -19.59 12.78
C ALA A 50 14.73 -19.74 12.69
N ARG A 51 14.00 -18.75 13.22
CA ARG A 51 12.54 -18.73 13.15
C ARG A 51 12.03 -18.49 11.74
N ALA A 52 12.57 -17.49 11.02
CA ALA A 52 12.23 -17.23 9.62
C ALA A 52 12.38 -18.51 8.78
N ARG A 53 13.54 -19.17 8.87
CA ARG A 53 13.82 -20.45 8.20
C ARG A 53 12.87 -21.60 8.53
N SER A 54 12.12 -21.51 9.62
CA SER A 54 11.19 -22.54 10.06
C SER A 54 9.72 -22.21 9.80
N SER A 55 9.42 -20.94 9.48
CA SER A 55 8.06 -20.42 9.35
C SER A 55 7.70 -20.00 7.93
N PHE A 56 8.69 -19.72 7.08
CA PHE A 56 8.51 -19.45 5.66
C PHE A 56 9.00 -20.64 4.84
N ASP A 57 8.28 -20.98 3.76
CA ASP A 57 8.71 -22.01 2.80
C ASP A 57 9.90 -21.53 1.96
N ALA A 58 9.97 -20.21 1.71
CA ALA A 58 11.05 -19.56 0.99
C ALA A 58 12.40 -19.61 1.74
N PRO A 59 13.54 -19.66 1.02
CA PRO A 59 14.85 -19.55 1.64
C PRO A 59 14.99 -18.21 2.38
N ALA A 60 15.36 -18.27 3.65
CA ALA A 60 15.69 -17.08 4.43
C ALA A 60 17.21 -16.91 4.56
N PHE A 61 17.66 -15.66 4.53
CA PHE A 61 19.05 -15.27 4.81
C PHE A 61 19.10 -14.07 5.77
N HIS A 62 20.24 -13.92 6.46
CA HIS A 62 20.48 -12.80 7.36
C HIS A 62 21.97 -12.43 7.27
N PRO A 63 22.34 -11.36 6.54
CA PRO A 63 23.72 -11.09 6.16
C PRO A 63 24.73 -11.19 7.32
N PRO A 64 24.48 -10.66 8.55
CA PRO A 64 25.40 -10.80 9.68
C PRO A 64 25.69 -12.23 10.17
N LEU A 65 24.93 -13.23 9.72
CA LEU A 65 25.12 -14.66 10.05
C LEU A 65 25.63 -15.51 8.90
N GLU A 66 25.74 -14.96 7.69
CA GLU A 66 26.27 -15.69 6.54
C GLU A 66 27.76 -15.97 6.74
N THR A 67 28.19 -17.20 6.46
CA THR A 67 29.57 -17.66 6.76
C THR A 67 30.43 -17.85 5.51
N GLY A 68 30.25 -17.01 4.49
CA GLY A 68 31.06 -17.06 3.27
C GLY A 68 32.54 -16.72 3.52
N ASP A 69 33.43 -17.32 2.74
CA ASP A 69 34.89 -17.06 2.79
C ASP A 69 35.29 -15.72 2.12
N GLY A 70 34.32 -14.91 1.69
CA GLY A 70 34.51 -13.65 0.95
C GLY A 70 33.79 -12.45 1.58
N ALA A 71 34.15 -11.25 1.11
CA ALA A 71 33.53 -9.99 1.56
C ALA A 71 32.02 -9.89 1.22
N VAL A 72 31.58 -10.61 0.18
CA VAL A 72 30.22 -10.64 -0.34
C VAL A 72 29.70 -12.08 -0.40
N CYS A 73 28.40 -12.25 -0.20
CA CYS A 73 27.67 -13.51 -0.39
C CYS A 73 26.59 -13.33 -1.45
N ARG A 74 26.57 -14.17 -2.49
CA ARG A 74 25.49 -14.20 -3.49
C ARG A 74 24.28 -14.91 -2.91
N GLN A 75 23.11 -14.30 -3.06
CA GLN A 75 21.82 -14.88 -2.72
C GLN A 75 21.00 -14.98 -4.00
N SER A 76 20.58 -16.19 -4.34
CA SER A 76 19.65 -16.41 -5.46
C SER A 76 18.23 -16.19 -4.97
N ILE A 77 17.47 -15.37 -5.68
CA ILE A 77 16.07 -15.04 -5.41
C ILE A 77 15.34 -15.27 -6.73
N GLY A 78 14.49 -16.30 -6.82
CA GLY A 78 13.88 -16.69 -8.09
C GLY A 78 14.91 -16.84 -9.21
N ASP A 79 14.74 -16.04 -10.27
CA ASP A 79 15.62 -16.01 -11.45
C ASP A 79 16.73 -14.94 -11.39
N HIS A 80 16.83 -14.20 -10.28
CA HIS A 80 17.80 -13.10 -10.08
C HIS A 80 18.79 -13.39 -8.94
N GLU A 81 19.93 -12.69 -8.94
CA GLU A 81 20.88 -12.71 -7.83
C GLU A 81 20.99 -11.33 -7.16
N VAL A 82 21.18 -11.34 -5.85
CA VAL A 82 21.60 -10.16 -5.10
C VAL A 82 22.90 -10.45 -4.34
N LEU A 83 23.71 -9.43 -4.15
CA LEU A 83 24.88 -9.51 -3.29
C LEU A 83 24.52 -9.05 -1.90
N SER A 84 24.91 -9.80 -0.89
CA SER A 84 24.76 -9.42 0.52
C SER A 84 26.12 -9.25 1.16
N VAL A 85 26.26 -8.22 1.99
CA VAL A 85 27.45 -7.98 2.82
C VAL A 85 27.06 -7.99 4.28
N GLN A 86 27.94 -8.52 5.13
CA GLN A 86 27.68 -8.58 6.58
C GLN A 86 27.63 -7.19 7.22
N SER A 87 28.42 -6.27 6.66
CA SER A 87 28.56 -4.89 7.10
C SER A 87 29.32 -4.11 6.04
N VAL A 88 29.21 -2.79 6.05
CA VAL A 88 30.04 -1.93 5.18
C VAL A 88 31.54 -2.12 5.43
N ARG A 89 31.92 -2.47 6.66
CA ARG A 89 33.32 -2.78 7.04
C ARG A 89 33.85 -4.06 6.39
N ALA A 90 32.96 -4.97 5.98
CA ALA A 90 33.37 -6.17 5.25
C ALA A 90 33.80 -5.85 3.80
N ILE A 91 33.39 -4.70 3.27
CA ILE A 91 33.74 -4.21 1.93
C ILE A 91 35.17 -3.65 1.91
N GLU A 92 35.56 -2.86 2.92
CA GLU A 92 36.87 -2.18 3.02
C GLU A 92 38.10 -3.04 2.67
N PRO A 93 38.25 -4.30 3.12
CA PRO A 93 39.44 -5.10 2.82
C PRO A 93 39.50 -5.59 1.37
N SER A 94 38.41 -5.53 0.60
CA SER A 94 38.34 -6.12 -0.76
C SER A 94 37.37 -5.38 -1.70
N PRO A 95 37.50 -4.06 -1.89
CA PRO A 95 36.60 -3.26 -2.74
C PRO A 95 36.54 -3.75 -4.19
N GLU A 96 37.69 -4.14 -4.77
CA GLU A 96 37.76 -4.66 -6.14
C GLU A 96 36.96 -5.97 -6.33
N ALA A 97 36.85 -6.79 -5.27
CA ALA A 97 36.08 -8.03 -5.32
C ALA A 97 34.57 -7.75 -5.34
N VAL A 98 34.13 -6.73 -4.60
CA VAL A 98 32.73 -6.26 -4.61
C VAL A 98 32.39 -5.67 -5.97
N SER A 99 33.20 -4.74 -6.48
CA SER A 99 33.03 -4.14 -7.80
C SER A 99 32.96 -5.19 -8.92
N SER A 100 33.88 -6.17 -8.90
CA SER A 100 33.89 -7.25 -9.90
C SER A 100 32.65 -8.13 -9.81
N SER A 101 32.11 -8.36 -8.61
CA SER A 101 30.91 -9.18 -8.42
C SER A 101 29.65 -8.45 -8.86
N LEU A 102 29.58 -7.13 -8.65
CA LEU A 102 28.46 -6.26 -9.09
C LEU A 102 28.46 -6.00 -10.60
N SER A 103 29.58 -6.22 -11.28
CA SER A 103 29.65 -6.10 -12.75
C SER A 103 29.05 -7.34 -13.46
N ASP A 104 28.59 -8.34 -12.71
CA ASP A 104 27.89 -9.50 -13.24
C ASP A 104 26.44 -9.10 -13.59
N PRO A 105 25.99 -9.27 -14.84
CA PRO A 105 24.64 -8.87 -15.25
C PRO A 105 23.52 -9.62 -14.53
N ASP A 106 23.81 -10.76 -13.89
CA ASP A 106 22.80 -11.50 -13.12
C ASP A 106 22.56 -10.90 -11.72
N VAL A 107 23.41 -9.96 -11.28
CA VAL A 107 23.31 -9.30 -9.97
C VAL A 107 22.54 -7.98 -10.09
N VAL A 108 21.38 -7.90 -9.43
CA VAL A 108 20.47 -6.75 -9.56
C VAL A 108 20.64 -5.70 -8.44
N ALA A 109 21.18 -6.09 -7.28
CA ALA A 109 21.34 -5.19 -6.13
C ALA A 109 22.41 -5.63 -5.12
N LEU A 110 22.86 -4.69 -4.29
CA LEU A 110 23.69 -4.89 -3.10
C LEU A 110 22.87 -4.67 -1.81
N LEU A 111 22.79 -5.66 -0.94
CA LEU A 111 22.12 -5.59 0.37
C LEU A 111 23.15 -5.28 1.45
N CYS A 112 22.95 -4.14 2.13
CA CYS A 112 23.82 -3.69 3.22
C CYS A 112 23.02 -2.84 4.22
N ASP A 113 22.63 -3.45 5.34
CA ASP A 113 21.87 -2.80 6.43
C ASP A 113 22.66 -1.75 7.24
N ASP A 114 23.93 -1.52 6.90
CA ASP A 114 24.80 -0.52 7.55
C ASP A 114 24.85 0.82 6.79
N ILE A 115 24.11 0.96 5.69
CA ILE A 115 24.09 2.18 4.88
C ILE A 115 22.84 2.98 5.24
N ALA A 116 23.06 4.19 5.73
CA ALA A 116 22.03 5.13 6.16
C ALA A 116 22.40 6.54 5.73
N THR A 117 21.47 7.47 5.94
CA THR A 117 21.62 8.89 5.69
C THR A 117 21.56 9.67 6.99
N GLU A 118 22.47 10.63 7.13
CA GLU A 118 22.43 11.60 8.22
C GLU A 118 21.88 12.91 7.68
N THR A 119 20.67 13.28 8.11
CA THR A 119 20.13 14.61 7.85
C THR A 119 20.47 15.56 8.99
N ARG A 120 20.98 16.75 8.66
CA ARG A 120 21.19 17.86 9.59
C ARG A 120 20.25 19.00 9.25
N PRO A 121 19.01 19.02 9.78
CA PRO A 121 17.99 19.98 9.37
C PRO A 121 18.40 21.44 9.55
N THR A 122 19.20 21.75 10.58
CA THR A 122 19.67 23.12 10.83
C THR A 122 20.73 23.59 9.84
N ALA A 123 21.47 22.66 9.24
CA ALA A 123 22.47 22.95 8.23
C ALA A 123 21.89 22.83 6.80
N LEU A 124 20.70 22.20 6.65
CA LEU A 124 20.13 21.80 5.36
C LEU A 124 21.11 20.91 4.57
N GLU A 125 21.79 20.03 5.28
CA GLU A 125 22.77 19.09 4.74
C GLU A 125 22.25 17.67 4.96
N THR A 126 22.34 16.84 3.92
CA THR A 126 22.13 15.40 3.99
C THR A 126 23.41 14.72 3.54
N THR A 127 23.87 13.73 4.29
CA THR A 127 25.08 12.97 3.95
C THR A 127 24.79 11.48 3.93
N LEU A 128 25.36 10.77 2.96
CA LEU A 128 25.37 9.32 2.93
C LEU A 128 26.46 8.78 3.84
N GLU A 129 26.11 7.96 4.82
CA GLU A 129 27.08 7.30 5.68
C GLU A 129 27.94 6.35 4.83
N HIS A 130 29.25 6.32 5.11
CA HIS A 130 30.21 5.45 4.41
C HIS A 130 30.36 5.69 2.89
N ALA A 131 30.06 6.91 2.42
CA ALA A 131 30.21 7.29 1.02
C ALA A 131 31.63 7.05 0.45
N ASP A 132 32.67 7.20 1.25
CA ASP A 132 34.07 6.91 0.88
C ASP A 132 34.31 5.42 0.61
N ILE A 133 33.73 4.54 1.43
CA ILE A 133 33.83 3.08 1.25
C ILE A 133 33.03 2.65 0.01
N LEU A 134 31.85 3.23 -0.20
CA LEU A 134 31.01 2.95 -1.37
C LEU A 134 31.69 3.41 -2.67
N ALA A 135 32.23 4.63 -2.70
CA ALA A 135 32.96 5.14 -3.85
C ALA A 135 34.17 4.27 -4.22
N ALA A 136 34.86 3.70 -3.23
CA ALA A 136 35.98 2.80 -3.48
C ALA A 136 35.56 1.41 -4.00
N ALA A 137 34.35 0.93 -3.66
CA ALA A 137 33.93 -0.45 -3.87
C ALA A 137 32.93 -0.65 -5.01
N LEU A 138 32.23 0.40 -5.41
CA LEU A 138 31.20 0.33 -6.44
C LEU A 138 31.77 0.74 -7.81
N PRO A 139 31.30 0.11 -8.91
CA PRO A 139 31.75 0.43 -10.26
C PRO A 139 31.38 1.86 -10.68
N ALA A 140 32.36 2.62 -11.16
CA ALA A 140 32.14 3.95 -11.75
C ALA A 140 31.49 3.85 -13.15
N GLY A 141 30.80 4.90 -13.57
CA GLY A 141 30.13 4.95 -14.88
C GLY A 141 28.85 4.12 -15.00
N CYS A 142 28.34 3.60 -13.87
CA CYS A 142 27.05 2.93 -13.81
C CYS A 142 26.34 3.25 -12.49
N VAL A 143 25.06 2.90 -12.42
CA VAL A 143 24.26 3.01 -11.20
C VAL A 143 24.25 1.67 -10.49
N THR A 144 24.64 1.64 -9.23
CA THR A 144 24.44 0.48 -8.37
C THR A 144 23.28 0.72 -7.41
N THR A 145 22.31 -0.19 -7.41
CA THR A 145 21.24 -0.21 -6.41
C THR A 145 21.72 -0.84 -5.12
N VAL A 146 21.55 -0.11 -4.02
CA VAL A 146 21.86 -0.52 -2.66
C VAL A 146 20.57 -0.58 -1.86
N LEU A 147 20.24 -1.77 -1.35
CA LEU A 147 19.10 -2.00 -0.48
C LEU A 147 19.55 -2.00 0.98
N THR A 148 18.82 -1.26 1.81
CA THR A 148 19.14 -1.11 3.24
C THR A 148 17.89 -1.11 4.11
N GLY A 149 17.91 -1.87 5.21
CA GLY A 149 16.91 -1.79 6.26
C GLY A 149 17.13 -0.65 7.25
N ALA A 150 18.20 0.16 7.09
CA ALA A 150 18.44 1.33 7.94
C ALA A 150 17.63 2.56 7.53
N GLU A 151 17.20 2.64 6.28
CA GLU A 151 16.26 3.64 5.78
C GLU A 151 14.85 3.06 5.68
N PRO A 152 13.79 3.84 5.95
CA PRO A 152 12.43 3.37 5.84
C PRO A 152 12.06 3.03 4.40
N ALA A 153 11.18 2.04 4.23
CA ALA A 153 10.58 1.77 2.93
C ALA A 153 9.92 3.02 2.33
N GLY A 154 10.17 3.25 1.03
CA GLY A 154 9.80 4.50 0.33
C GLY A 154 10.91 5.55 0.28
N TYR A 155 12.02 5.39 1.01
CA TYR A 155 13.24 6.15 0.74
C TYR A 155 13.89 5.65 -0.57
N ASP A 156 14.05 6.53 -1.55
CA ASP A 156 14.70 6.23 -2.83
C ASP A 156 15.43 7.48 -3.34
N GLU A 157 16.76 7.50 -3.20
CA GLU A 157 17.58 8.62 -3.66
C GLU A 157 18.81 8.11 -4.42
N LEU A 158 19.18 8.82 -5.48
CA LEU A 158 20.38 8.54 -6.26
C LEU A 158 21.50 9.51 -5.88
N TRP A 159 22.56 8.95 -5.28
CA TRP A 159 23.73 9.66 -4.78
C TRP A 159 24.87 9.58 -5.79
N HIS A 160 25.40 10.73 -6.19
CA HIS A 160 26.57 10.82 -7.07
C HIS A 160 27.81 11.16 -6.25
N LEU A 161 28.77 10.23 -6.23
CA LEU A 161 29.98 10.30 -5.42
C LEU A 161 31.21 10.47 -6.31
N GLU A 162 32.15 11.31 -5.87
CA GLU A 162 33.48 11.38 -6.46
C GLU A 162 34.22 10.06 -6.21
N ALA A 163 34.64 9.36 -7.28
CA ALA A 163 35.19 8.00 -7.19
C ALA A 163 36.44 7.89 -6.30
N GLU A 164 37.26 8.94 -6.21
CA GLU A 164 38.51 8.91 -5.42
C GLU A 164 38.29 9.20 -3.93
N THR A 165 37.26 9.97 -3.57
CA THR A 165 37.13 10.54 -2.21
C THR A 165 35.82 10.16 -1.51
N GLY A 166 34.80 9.75 -2.26
CA GLY A 166 33.43 9.60 -1.78
C GLY A 166 32.72 10.91 -1.48
N ALA A 167 33.26 12.06 -1.87
CA ALA A 167 32.58 13.33 -1.70
C ALA A 167 31.27 13.35 -2.52
N VAL A 168 30.17 13.71 -1.86
CA VAL A 168 28.86 13.86 -2.52
C VAL A 168 28.92 15.04 -3.48
N GLN A 169 28.70 14.77 -4.77
CA GLN A 169 28.62 15.79 -5.81
C GLN A 169 27.19 16.29 -6.00
N HIS A 170 26.24 15.35 -6.05
CA HIS A 170 24.82 15.62 -6.27
C HIS A 170 23.95 14.50 -5.69
N VAL A 171 22.69 14.82 -5.41
CA VAL A 171 21.66 13.87 -4.96
C VAL A 171 20.40 14.13 -5.78
N ASP A 172 19.94 13.10 -6.48
CA ASP A 172 18.64 13.11 -7.14
C ASP A 172 17.60 12.50 -6.19
N HIS A 173 16.66 13.32 -5.72
CA HIS A 173 15.62 12.96 -4.75
C HIS A 173 14.37 12.31 -5.38
N ASP A 174 14.38 12.07 -6.67
CA ASP A 174 13.29 11.43 -7.42
C ASP A 174 13.90 10.73 -8.65
N PRO A 175 14.67 9.65 -8.40
CA PRO A 175 15.31 8.92 -9.48
C PRO A 175 14.23 8.27 -10.35
N ALA A 176 14.28 8.50 -11.67
CA ALA A 176 13.46 7.75 -12.60
C ALA A 176 13.80 6.24 -12.53
N LEU A 177 12.85 5.38 -12.92
CA LEU A 177 13.08 3.93 -13.05
C LEU A 177 14.37 3.61 -13.86
N ALA A 178 14.68 4.44 -14.87
CA ALA A 178 15.97 4.44 -15.55
C ALA A 178 16.90 5.52 -14.95
N CYS A 179 17.70 5.14 -13.96
CA CYS A 179 18.72 6.00 -13.39
C CYS A 179 19.91 6.13 -14.34
N GLU A 180 20.29 7.34 -14.75
CA GLU A 180 21.52 7.57 -15.52
C GLU A 180 22.70 7.89 -14.59
N PRO A 181 23.90 7.35 -14.84
CA PRO A 181 25.09 7.72 -14.08
C PRO A 181 25.53 9.15 -14.40
N ALA A 182 26.08 9.87 -13.41
CA ALA A 182 26.55 11.25 -13.60
C ALA A 182 27.82 11.39 -14.48
N GLY A 183 28.46 10.28 -14.84
CA GLY A 183 29.64 10.23 -15.71
C GLY A 183 30.53 9.02 -15.46
N ASP A 184 31.47 8.75 -16.37
CA ASP A 184 32.41 7.61 -16.30
C ASP A 184 33.39 7.69 -15.11
N ASP A 185 33.57 8.88 -14.53
CA ASP A 185 34.44 9.16 -13.37
C ASP A 185 33.67 9.29 -12.05
N CYS A 186 32.36 9.03 -12.07
CA CYS A 186 31.49 9.12 -10.91
C CYS A 186 30.96 7.73 -10.52
N VAL A 187 30.81 7.52 -9.21
CA VAL A 187 30.09 6.37 -8.66
C VAL A 187 28.67 6.84 -8.35
N SER A 188 27.68 6.22 -8.99
CA SER A 188 26.27 6.55 -8.78
C SER A 188 25.60 5.43 -7.97
N VAL A 189 25.07 5.78 -6.80
CA VAL A 189 24.51 4.83 -5.82
C VAL A 189 23.04 5.15 -5.62
N ARG A 190 22.15 4.30 -6.10
CA ARG A 190 20.72 4.40 -5.79
C ARG A 190 20.49 3.70 -4.46
N VAL A 191 20.17 4.45 -3.42
CA VAL A 191 19.91 3.92 -2.08
C VAL A 191 18.41 3.79 -1.91
N GLN A 192 17.95 2.55 -1.74
CA GLN A 192 16.55 2.21 -1.53
C GLN A 192 16.36 1.64 -0.12
N GLY A 193 15.51 2.31 0.65
CA GLY A 193 15.11 1.87 1.98
C GLY A 193 14.09 0.75 1.90
N VAL A 194 14.24 -0.24 2.78
CA VAL A 194 13.27 -1.34 3.00
C VAL A 194 12.97 -1.52 4.49
N GLY A 195 13.49 -0.62 5.31
CA GLY A 195 13.33 -0.63 6.75
C GLY A 195 11.90 -0.30 7.17
N PRO A 196 11.59 -0.46 8.46
CA PRO A 196 10.26 -0.16 8.96
C PRO A 196 9.89 1.32 8.75
N VAL A 197 8.76 1.59 8.11
CA VAL A 197 8.15 2.92 8.07
C VAL A 197 7.62 3.31 9.46
N GLU A 198 8.01 4.48 9.95
CA GLU A 198 7.53 5.00 11.24
C GLU A 198 6.08 5.50 11.13
N GLY A 199 5.19 4.88 11.92
CA GLY A 199 3.81 5.33 12.15
C GLY A 199 3.47 5.36 13.64
N TYR A 200 2.37 6.04 14.02
CA TYR A 200 1.86 6.03 15.40
C TYR A 200 1.25 4.66 15.73
N GLY A 201 2.12 3.71 16.07
CA GLY A 201 1.76 2.33 16.38
C GLY A 201 2.96 1.46 16.11
N THR A 202 3.49 0.82 17.13
CA THR A 202 4.74 0.02 17.08
C THR A 202 4.61 -1.29 16.29
N ALA A 203 3.70 -1.37 15.32
CA ALA A 203 3.59 -2.52 14.45
C ALA A 203 4.75 -2.44 13.45
N ALA A 204 5.71 -3.35 13.59
CA ALA A 204 6.81 -3.47 12.64
C ALA A 204 6.22 -3.73 11.24
N SER A 205 6.49 -2.83 10.30
CA SER A 205 6.16 -3.01 8.90
C SER A 205 7.08 -4.04 8.24
N LEU A 206 6.58 -4.60 7.15
CA LEU A 206 7.22 -5.54 6.25
C LEU A 206 7.34 -4.85 4.89
N ALA A 207 8.36 -5.19 4.11
CA ALA A 207 8.46 -4.71 2.73
C ALA A 207 8.59 -5.90 1.78
N LEU A 208 7.75 -5.94 0.74
CA LEU A 208 7.84 -6.90 -0.36
C LEU A 208 8.43 -6.17 -1.57
N LEU A 209 9.54 -6.66 -2.08
CA LEU A 209 10.23 -6.08 -3.23
C LEU A 209 9.98 -6.95 -4.46
N GLU A 210 9.71 -6.31 -5.59
CA GLU A 210 9.69 -6.94 -6.91
C GLU A 210 11.03 -6.68 -7.61
N LEU A 211 11.64 -7.77 -8.08
CA LEU A 211 12.95 -7.77 -8.74
C LEU A 211 12.79 -8.13 -10.21
N GLU A 212 13.36 -7.31 -11.07
CA GLU A 212 13.53 -7.54 -12.51
C GLU A 212 15.01 -7.43 -12.90
N ALA A 213 15.32 -7.68 -14.18
CA ALA A 213 16.69 -7.62 -14.68
C ALA A 213 17.33 -6.23 -14.54
N GLU A 214 16.51 -5.18 -14.55
CA GLU A 214 16.91 -3.78 -14.42
C GLU A 214 17.08 -3.34 -12.95
N GLY A 215 16.65 -4.15 -11.97
CA GLY A 215 16.74 -3.81 -10.55
C GLY A 215 15.43 -4.04 -9.79
N VAL A 216 15.25 -3.28 -8.71
CA VAL A 216 14.00 -3.26 -7.94
C VAL A 216 13.00 -2.34 -8.64
N THR A 217 11.85 -2.87 -9.03
CA THR A 217 10.81 -2.14 -9.75
C THR A 217 9.69 -1.65 -8.84
N ASN A 218 9.41 -2.37 -7.76
CA ASN A 218 8.39 -2.02 -6.78
C ASN A 218 8.82 -2.39 -5.35
N ILE A 219 8.35 -1.61 -4.37
CA ILE A 219 8.49 -1.89 -2.93
C ILE A 219 7.15 -1.64 -2.26
N GLU A 220 6.40 -2.70 -1.99
CA GLU A 220 5.13 -2.61 -1.27
C GLU A 220 5.36 -2.77 0.24
N THR A 221 4.63 -2.02 1.05
CA THR A 221 4.74 -2.09 2.51
C THR A 221 3.46 -2.58 3.16
N TYR A 222 3.63 -3.46 4.14
CA TYR A 222 2.54 -4.06 4.90
C TYR A 222 2.72 -3.84 6.38
N SER A 223 1.63 -3.62 7.12
CA SER A 223 1.68 -3.71 8.57
C SER A 223 1.67 -5.17 8.98
N ALA A 224 2.49 -5.55 9.97
CA ALA A 224 2.38 -6.89 10.54
C ALA A 224 1.03 -7.18 11.23
N THR A 225 0.15 -6.18 11.39
CA THR A 225 -1.24 -6.37 11.86
C THR A 225 -2.19 -6.80 10.75
N ASP A 226 -1.78 -6.74 9.48
CA ASP A 226 -2.63 -7.09 8.33
C ASP A 226 -2.73 -8.63 8.15
N PHE A 227 -2.06 -9.37 9.02
CA PHE A 227 -1.93 -10.82 8.99
C PHE A 227 -2.38 -11.52 10.28
N GLY A 228 -2.70 -12.80 10.15
CA GLY A 228 -3.18 -13.67 11.20
C GLY A 228 -4.46 -13.16 11.85
N LEU A 229 -4.54 -13.31 13.17
CA LEU A 229 -5.70 -12.88 13.95
C LEU A 229 -5.87 -11.36 14.03
N GLU A 230 -4.78 -10.59 13.97
CA GLU A 230 -4.86 -9.12 14.11
C GLU A 230 -5.48 -8.43 12.88
N ALA A 231 -5.50 -9.12 11.73
CA ALA A 231 -6.24 -8.68 10.54
C ALA A 231 -7.76 -8.65 10.78
N VAL A 232 -8.25 -9.43 11.75
CA VAL A 232 -9.68 -9.48 12.05
C VAL A 232 -10.06 -8.24 12.87
N SER A 233 -10.88 -7.37 12.28
CA SER A 233 -11.56 -6.27 12.95
C SER A 233 -12.04 -6.64 14.37
N GLY A 234 -11.65 -5.81 15.33
CA GLY A 234 -11.89 -6.06 16.75
C GLY A 234 -10.80 -6.89 17.45
N ILE A 235 -9.79 -7.41 16.77
CA ILE A 235 -8.66 -8.11 17.38
C ILE A 235 -7.41 -7.23 17.31
N GLY A 236 -7.13 -6.51 18.41
CA GLY A 236 -5.83 -5.87 18.60
C GLY A 236 -4.84 -6.79 19.33
N PRO A 237 -3.58 -6.38 19.53
CA PRO A 237 -2.52 -7.19 20.15
C PRO A 237 -2.90 -7.81 21.51
N LYS A 238 -3.64 -7.05 22.34
CA LYS A 238 -4.11 -7.53 23.65
C LYS A 238 -5.16 -8.64 23.53
N THR A 239 -6.04 -8.54 22.54
CA THR A 239 -7.07 -9.56 22.28
C THR A 239 -6.42 -10.81 21.68
N ALA A 240 -5.50 -10.63 20.72
CA ALA A 240 -4.72 -11.73 20.15
C ALA A 240 -3.95 -12.52 21.22
N THR A 241 -3.30 -11.82 22.17
CA THR A 241 -2.61 -12.48 23.31
C THR A 241 -3.59 -13.32 24.15
N ARG A 242 -4.79 -12.81 24.44
CA ARG A 242 -5.80 -13.56 25.21
C ARG A 242 -6.34 -14.77 24.44
N LEU A 243 -6.50 -14.65 23.13
CA LEU A 243 -6.88 -15.78 22.27
C LEU A 243 -5.81 -16.86 22.30
N ALA A 244 -4.54 -16.47 22.21
CA ALA A 244 -3.41 -17.40 22.28
C ALA A 244 -3.34 -18.12 23.65
N GLU A 245 -3.64 -17.44 24.76
CA GLU A 245 -3.77 -18.06 26.10
C GLU A 245 -4.87 -19.14 26.16
N HIS A 246 -5.85 -19.07 25.24
CA HIS A 246 -6.92 -20.06 25.08
C HIS A 246 -6.65 -21.04 23.93
N GLY A 247 -5.44 -21.04 23.37
CA GLY A 247 -5.03 -21.94 22.28
C GLY A 247 -5.55 -21.53 20.90
N VAL A 248 -6.00 -20.29 20.72
CA VAL A 248 -6.44 -19.74 19.43
C VAL A 248 -5.36 -18.79 18.90
N THR A 249 -4.71 -19.19 17.82
CA THR A 249 -3.59 -18.50 17.18
C THR A 249 -3.79 -18.24 15.69
N ALA A 250 -4.76 -18.92 15.06
CA ALA A 250 -5.13 -18.77 13.65
C ALA A 250 -6.61 -18.44 13.46
N ARG A 251 -6.99 -17.94 12.27
CA ARG A 251 -8.37 -17.52 11.96
C ARG A 251 -9.34 -18.70 11.95
N GLU A 252 -8.90 -19.86 11.48
CA GLU A 252 -9.67 -21.10 11.46
C GLU A 252 -10.00 -21.56 12.89
N GLU A 253 -9.03 -21.48 13.80
CA GLU A 253 -9.22 -21.81 15.22
C GLU A 253 -10.19 -20.81 15.89
N LEU A 254 -10.17 -19.54 15.47
CA LEU A 254 -11.13 -18.54 15.93
C LEU A 254 -12.56 -18.89 15.47
N LEU A 255 -12.72 -19.32 14.22
CA LEU A 255 -14.00 -19.76 13.65
C LEU A 255 -14.52 -21.05 14.29
N GLU A 256 -13.64 -21.92 14.79
CA GLU A 256 -14.03 -23.10 15.55
C GLU A 256 -14.42 -22.78 17.00
N MET A 257 -13.89 -21.70 17.59
CA MET A 257 -14.24 -21.29 18.95
C MET A 257 -15.71 -20.81 19.01
N PRO A 258 -16.57 -21.38 19.87
CA PRO A 258 -17.96 -20.93 19.99
C PRO A 258 -18.07 -19.45 20.38
N VAL A 259 -18.97 -18.71 19.73
CA VAL A 259 -19.21 -17.28 20.01
C VAL A 259 -19.45 -16.99 21.49
N ASP A 260 -20.18 -17.84 22.21
CA ASP A 260 -20.43 -17.66 23.65
C ASP A 260 -19.15 -17.80 24.50
N GLN A 261 -18.22 -18.65 24.08
CA GLN A 261 -16.91 -18.78 24.70
C GLN A 261 -16.04 -17.56 24.40
N LEU A 262 -16.01 -17.11 23.14
CA LEU A 262 -15.30 -15.90 22.72
C LEU A 262 -15.83 -14.65 23.45
N ALA A 263 -17.15 -14.53 23.58
CA ALA A 263 -17.82 -13.44 24.30
C ALA A 263 -17.51 -13.41 25.80
N SER A 264 -17.13 -14.54 26.39
CA SER A 264 -16.74 -14.64 27.79
C SER A 264 -15.33 -14.10 28.08
N LEU A 265 -14.53 -13.87 27.03
CA LEU A 265 -13.21 -13.27 27.18
C LEU A 265 -13.33 -11.81 27.65
N PRO A 266 -12.44 -11.36 28.57
CA PRO A 266 -12.44 -9.98 29.04
C PRO A 266 -12.37 -8.97 27.89
N GLY A 267 -13.38 -8.08 27.82
CA GLY A 267 -13.42 -6.98 26.86
C GLY A 267 -13.90 -7.35 25.45
N VAL A 268 -14.38 -8.58 25.21
CA VAL A 268 -14.96 -8.96 23.91
C VAL A 268 -16.49 -8.76 23.94
N GLY A 269 -17.23 -9.48 24.77
CA GLY A 269 -18.70 -9.39 24.76
C GLY A 269 -19.32 -10.00 23.49
N ARG A 270 -20.64 -10.19 23.48
CA ARG A 270 -21.30 -11.02 22.46
C ARG A 270 -21.29 -10.42 21.06
N GLU A 271 -21.58 -9.13 20.94
CA GLU A 271 -21.66 -8.43 19.66
C GLU A 271 -20.30 -8.41 18.95
N ARG A 272 -19.24 -8.01 19.65
CA ARG A 272 -17.87 -8.04 19.10
C ARG A 272 -17.39 -9.47 18.83
N ALA A 273 -17.79 -10.47 19.61
CA ALA A 273 -17.49 -11.88 19.30
C ALA A 273 -18.14 -12.32 17.99
N GLN A 274 -19.39 -11.92 17.74
CA GLN A 274 -20.08 -12.18 16.47
C GLN A 274 -19.41 -11.44 15.31
N ALA A 275 -19.05 -10.17 15.49
CA ALA A 275 -18.34 -9.39 14.48
C ALA A 275 -16.97 -10.00 14.12
N MET A 276 -16.20 -10.44 15.11
CA MET A 276 -14.93 -11.16 14.90
C MET A 276 -15.12 -12.43 14.07
N HIS A 277 -16.12 -13.25 14.41
CA HIS A 277 -16.46 -14.47 13.66
C HIS A 277 -16.85 -14.17 12.22
N GLN A 278 -17.70 -13.17 12.03
CA GLN A 278 -18.18 -12.79 10.70
C GLN A 278 -17.04 -12.26 9.83
N HIS A 279 -16.20 -11.38 10.39
CA HIS A 279 -15.09 -10.82 9.64
C HIS A 279 -14.00 -11.86 9.37
N ALA A 280 -13.70 -12.74 10.32
CA ALA A 280 -12.81 -13.87 10.07
C ALA A 280 -13.35 -14.75 8.93
N ALA A 281 -14.65 -15.02 8.87
CA ALA A 281 -15.25 -15.77 7.77
C ALA A 281 -15.12 -15.02 6.43
N VAL A 282 -15.34 -13.70 6.40
CA VAL A 282 -15.19 -12.86 5.20
C VAL A 282 -13.76 -12.91 4.66
N LEU A 283 -12.75 -12.83 5.54
CA LEU A 283 -11.34 -12.96 5.15
C LEU A 283 -10.99 -14.36 4.63
N GLU A 284 -11.57 -15.42 5.20
CA GLU A 284 -11.32 -16.80 4.78
C GLU A 284 -12.03 -17.16 3.46
N THR A 285 -13.20 -16.60 3.18
CA THR A 285 -13.96 -16.93 1.96
C THR A 285 -13.68 -15.98 0.80
N GLY A 286 -13.12 -14.78 1.06
CA GLY A 286 -12.99 -13.73 0.04
C GLY A 286 -14.33 -13.14 -0.40
N GLU A 287 -15.41 -13.39 0.36
CA GLU A 287 -16.77 -12.93 -0.01
C GLU A 287 -17.20 -11.79 0.90
N ALA A 288 -17.56 -10.64 0.31
CA ALA A 288 -18.16 -9.54 1.05
C ALA A 288 -19.49 -9.95 1.71
N ARG A 289 -19.87 -9.22 2.76
CA ARG A 289 -21.15 -9.43 3.46
C ARG A 289 -21.85 -8.12 3.76
N ARG A 290 -23.14 -8.04 3.48
CA ARG A 290 -23.97 -6.89 3.86
C ARG A 290 -24.43 -7.02 5.30
N LEU A 291 -24.16 -5.98 6.09
CA LEU A 291 -24.50 -5.91 7.50
C LEU A 291 -25.88 -5.33 7.74
N THR A 292 -26.33 -4.46 6.84
CA THR A 292 -27.62 -3.77 6.94
C THR A 292 -28.44 -3.92 5.65
N ASP A 293 -29.73 -3.59 5.75
CA ASP A 293 -30.63 -3.47 4.59
C ASP A 293 -30.58 -2.08 3.94
N GLU A 294 -29.64 -1.22 4.35
CA GLU A 294 -29.47 0.09 3.72
C GLU A 294 -29.11 -0.08 2.25
N SER A 295 -29.76 0.67 1.37
CA SER A 295 -29.49 0.58 -0.07
C SER A 295 -28.10 1.10 -0.41
N LEU A 296 -27.48 0.52 -1.43
CA LEU A 296 -26.17 0.99 -1.89
C LEU A 296 -26.28 2.45 -2.37
N PRO A 297 -25.20 3.23 -2.26
CA PRO A 297 -25.18 4.59 -2.77
C PRO A 297 -25.54 4.63 -4.26
N GLY A 298 -26.49 5.48 -4.64
CA GLY A 298 -26.95 5.56 -6.03
C GLY A 298 -27.75 4.35 -6.56
N GLU A 299 -28.07 3.33 -5.76
CA GLU A 299 -28.80 2.12 -6.21
C GLU A 299 -30.16 2.46 -6.86
N HIS A 300 -30.87 3.44 -6.28
CA HIS A 300 -32.17 3.89 -6.78
C HIS A 300 -32.07 5.05 -7.78
N TRP A 301 -30.85 5.42 -8.20
CA TRP A 301 -30.69 6.43 -9.24
C TRP A 301 -31.16 5.86 -10.58
N SER A 302 -31.78 6.68 -11.43
CA SER A 302 -32.37 6.23 -12.70
C SER A 302 -31.36 5.63 -13.68
N THR A 303 -30.07 5.91 -13.47
CA THR A 303 -28.95 5.36 -14.22
C THR A 303 -27.79 5.23 -13.24
N PRO A 304 -26.94 4.18 -13.31
CA PRO A 304 -25.80 4.03 -12.42
C PRO A 304 -24.99 5.32 -12.23
N PRO A 305 -24.45 5.62 -11.04
CA PRO A 305 -23.55 6.77 -10.90
C PRO A 305 -22.31 6.60 -11.78
N LEU A 306 -21.71 7.73 -12.21
CA LEU A 306 -20.39 7.73 -12.84
C LEU A 306 -19.34 7.49 -11.76
N CYS A 307 -18.44 6.54 -11.99
CA CYS A 307 -17.29 6.32 -11.11
C CYS A 307 -16.21 7.34 -11.47
N ILE A 308 -15.68 8.03 -10.47
CA ILE A 308 -14.67 9.07 -10.64
C ILE A 308 -13.48 8.73 -9.75
N ASP A 309 -12.31 9.01 -10.30
CA ASP A 309 -11.04 9.07 -9.61
C ASP A 309 -10.23 10.28 -10.11
N ILE A 310 -9.32 10.82 -9.28
CA ILE A 310 -8.47 11.97 -9.63
C ILE A 310 -7.00 11.70 -9.35
N GLU A 311 -6.14 12.17 -10.24
CA GLU A 311 -4.70 12.20 -10.01
C GLU A 311 -4.22 13.61 -9.71
N THR A 312 -3.29 13.68 -8.76
CA THR A 312 -2.73 14.94 -8.27
C THR A 312 -1.22 14.90 -8.20
N ASP A 313 -0.59 16.06 -8.01
CA ASP A 313 0.84 16.17 -7.74
C ASP A 313 1.22 15.84 -6.29
N GLY A 314 0.29 15.27 -5.49
CA GLY A 314 0.53 14.79 -4.13
C GLY A 314 -0.63 15.07 -3.18
N LEU A 315 -0.50 14.64 -1.92
CA LEU A 315 -1.57 14.72 -0.91
C LEU A 315 -1.99 16.14 -0.48
N SER A 316 -1.20 17.14 -0.83
CA SER A 316 -1.53 18.57 -0.67
C SER A 316 -1.44 19.24 -2.04
N PRO A 317 -2.40 18.96 -2.92
CA PRO A 317 -2.23 19.16 -4.35
C PRO A 317 -2.20 20.63 -4.72
N THR A 318 -1.32 20.96 -5.66
CA THR A 318 -1.31 22.26 -6.34
C THR A 318 -2.07 22.20 -7.68
N ILE A 319 -2.26 21.00 -8.23
CA ILE A 319 -3.01 20.74 -9.45
C ILE A 319 -3.72 19.37 -9.39
N ILE A 320 -4.92 19.30 -9.96
CA ILE A 320 -5.56 18.05 -10.37
C ILE A 320 -5.27 17.90 -11.85
N TRP A 321 -4.28 17.07 -12.18
CA TRP A 321 -3.78 16.97 -13.55
C TRP A 321 -4.47 15.88 -14.35
N GLN A 322 -5.18 14.97 -13.70
CA GLN A 322 -6.06 14.03 -14.38
C GLN A 322 -7.36 13.79 -13.60
N ILE A 323 -8.46 13.68 -14.34
CA ILE A 323 -9.76 13.22 -13.85
C ILE A 323 -10.20 12.06 -14.72
N GLY A 324 -10.31 10.88 -14.12
CA GLY A 324 -10.86 9.68 -14.75
C GLY A 324 -12.36 9.58 -14.50
N VAL A 325 -13.11 9.15 -15.51
CA VAL A 325 -14.55 8.89 -15.38
C VAL A 325 -14.91 7.60 -16.11
N TYR A 326 -15.42 6.63 -15.36
CA TYR A 326 -16.02 5.42 -15.92
C TYR A 326 -17.54 5.49 -15.85
N ASP A 327 -18.22 5.22 -16.98
CA ASP A 327 -19.68 5.07 -17.05
C ASP A 327 -20.06 3.58 -17.10
N PRO A 328 -20.57 3.00 -15.99
CA PRO A 328 -20.98 1.60 -15.97
C PRO A 328 -22.19 1.27 -16.84
N ALA A 329 -22.96 2.28 -17.27
CA ALA A 329 -24.14 2.08 -18.10
C ALA A 329 -23.77 1.87 -19.58
N SER A 330 -22.64 2.43 -20.03
CA SER A 330 -22.13 2.28 -21.40
C SER A 330 -20.83 1.47 -21.49
N ASP A 331 -20.19 1.16 -20.35
CA ASP A 331 -18.86 0.55 -20.29
C ASP A 331 -17.81 1.40 -21.04
N GLU A 332 -17.88 2.72 -20.84
CA GLU A 332 -16.97 3.68 -21.47
C GLU A 332 -16.18 4.42 -20.38
N TYR A 333 -14.86 4.54 -20.60
CA TYR A 333 -13.98 5.37 -19.80
C TYR A 333 -13.62 6.65 -20.55
N ARG A 334 -13.44 7.74 -19.80
CA ARG A 334 -12.97 9.02 -20.31
C ARG A 334 -12.02 9.67 -19.32
N ALA A 335 -10.84 10.04 -19.82
CA ALA A 335 -9.87 10.83 -19.09
C ALA A 335 -9.88 12.31 -19.53
N PHE A 336 -9.64 13.20 -18.58
CA PHE A 336 -9.32 14.61 -18.80
C PHE A 336 -7.92 14.84 -18.21
N VAL A 337 -6.95 15.23 -19.03
CA VAL A 337 -5.52 15.22 -18.64
C VAL A 337 -4.83 16.52 -19.02
N GLU A 338 -4.04 17.09 -18.10
CA GLU A 338 -3.15 18.23 -18.33
C GLU A 338 -1.79 17.73 -18.80
N ARG A 339 -1.51 17.87 -20.10
CA ARG A 339 -0.29 17.38 -20.76
C ARG A 339 0.67 18.48 -21.22
N ASP A 340 0.25 19.75 -21.20
CA ASP A 340 0.89 20.84 -21.92
C ASP A 340 1.38 21.97 -21.00
N ASP A 341 0.55 22.45 -20.06
CA ASP A 341 0.84 23.57 -19.16
C ASP A 341 0.50 23.25 -17.70
N PRO A 342 1.45 22.69 -16.92
CA PRO A 342 1.24 22.39 -15.50
C PRO A 342 1.02 23.62 -14.61
N SER A 343 1.14 24.84 -15.15
CA SER A 343 0.81 26.07 -14.45
C SER A 343 -0.65 26.50 -14.64
N ASP A 344 -1.41 25.77 -15.47
CA ASP A 344 -2.84 25.96 -15.69
C ASP A 344 -3.69 24.91 -14.97
N PRO A 345 -4.06 25.13 -13.69
CA PRO A 345 -4.93 24.21 -12.95
C PRO A 345 -6.40 24.25 -13.41
N ALA A 346 -6.78 25.13 -14.35
CA ALA A 346 -8.18 25.29 -14.76
C ALA A 346 -8.57 24.36 -15.92
N SER A 347 -7.67 24.13 -16.88
CA SER A 347 -7.93 23.43 -18.14
C SER A 347 -8.68 22.10 -17.99
N VAL A 348 -8.19 21.21 -17.11
CA VAL A 348 -8.77 19.88 -16.84
C VAL A 348 -10.13 20.01 -16.18
N LEU A 349 -10.29 20.93 -15.23
CA LEU A 349 -11.55 21.17 -14.52
C LEU A 349 -12.63 21.67 -15.47
N GLU A 350 -12.29 22.63 -16.34
CA GLU A 350 -13.20 23.19 -17.33
C GLU A 350 -13.64 22.12 -18.34
N ALA A 351 -12.69 21.36 -18.89
CA ALA A 351 -12.99 20.28 -19.82
C ALA A 351 -13.89 19.20 -19.20
N PHE A 352 -13.61 18.82 -17.94
CA PHE A 352 -14.42 17.88 -17.18
C PHE A 352 -15.83 18.42 -16.93
N CYS A 353 -15.97 19.65 -16.43
CA CYS A 353 -17.27 20.25 -16.14
C CYS A 353 -18.10 20.48 -17.41
N ASP A 354 -17.49 20.95 -18.50
CA ASP A 354 -18.12 21.10 -19.81
C ASP A 354 -18.76 19.78 -20.27
N TRP A 355 -17.98 18.69 -20.15
CA TRP A 355 -18.44 17.37 -20.55
C TRP A 355 -19.51 16.82 -19.59
N LEU A 356 -19.27 16.86 -18.28
CA LEU A 356 -20.17 16.31 -17.27
C LEU A 356 -21.54 16.98 -17.33
N LEU A 357 -21.57 18.30 -17.34
CA LEU A 357 -22.81 19.08 -17.34
C LEU A 357 -23.48 19.11 -18.72
N GLY A 358 -22.69 19.03 -19.80
CA GLY A 358 -23.21 19.01 -21.18
C GLY A 358 -23.77 17.65 -21.61
N VAL A 359 -23.13 16.55 -21.22
CA VAL A 359 -23.44 15.19 -21.66
C VAL A 359 -24.26 14.43 -20.60
N HIS A 360 -23.97 14.63 -19.32
CA HIS A 360 -24.55 13.89 -18.20
C HIS A 360 -25.24 14.78 -17.15
N PRO A 361 -26.13 15.74 -17.51
CA PRO A 361 -26.66 16.76 -16.61
C PRO A 361 -27.48 16.24 -15.40
N ASN A 362 -27.81 14.94 -15.36
CA ASN A 362 -28.58 14.32 -14.28
C ASN A 362 -27.93 13.01 -13.76
N ARG A 363 -26.65 12.78 -14.02
CA ARG A 363 -25.94 11.63 -13.43
C ARG A 363 -25.39 12.00 -12.06
N ALA A 364 -25.48 11.03 -11.14
CA ALA A 364 -24.78 11.10 -9.87
C ALA A 364 -23.33 10.65 -10.04
N LEU A 365 -22.49 10.98 -9.07
CA LEU A 365 -21.09 10.61 -9.00
C LEU A 365 -20.87 9.61 -7.86
N LEU A 366 -19.93 8.69 -8.04
CA LEU A 366 -19.49 7.71 -7.05
C LEU A 366 -17.96 7.71 -6.98
N THR A 367 -17.42 7.66 -5.77
CA THR A 367 -15.98 7.60 -5.48
C THR A 367 -15.70 6.56 -4.40
N TRP A 368 -14.43 6.16 -4.26
CA TRP A 368 -13.93 5.49 -3.07
C TRP A 368 -13.27 6.52 -2.15
N ASN A 369 -13.85 6.83 -0.98
CA ASN A 369 -13.30 7.79 -0.02
C ASN A 369 -13.25 9.26 -0.51
N GLY A 370 -14.07 9.61 -1.51
CA GLY A 370 -14.03 10.93 -2.13
C GLY A 370 -14.40 12.09 -1.19
N TRP A 371 -15.16 11.88 -0.11
CA TRP A 371 -15.40 12.96 0.85
C TRP A 371 -14.15 13.41 1.58
N ARG A 372 -13.17 12.52 1.76
CA ARG A 372 -11.89 12.84 2.40
C ARG A 372 -10.83 13.31 1.41
N PHE A 373 -10.99 12.98 0.12
CA PHE A 373 -10.03 13.30 -0.94
C PHE A 373 -10.67 13.94 -2.18
N ASP A 374 -11.25 13.15 -3.10
CA ASP A 374 -11.69 13.59 -4.43
C ASP A 374 -12.62 14.79 -4.42
N TYR A 375 -13.78 14.66 -3.78
CA TYR A 375 -14.79 15.73 -3.71
C TYR A 375 -14.28 16.94 -2.96
N ARG A 376 -13.45 16.73 -1.92
CA ARG A 376 -12.83 17.83 -1.18
C ARG A 376 -11.94 18.66 -2.11
N HIS A 377 -11.09 18.01 -2.89
CA HIS A 377 -10.17 18.68 -3.81
C HIS A 377 -10.91 19.25 -5.02
N LEU A 378 -11.77 18.47 -5.68
CA LEU A 378 -12.60 18.95 -6.80
C LEU A 378 -13.45 20.17 -6.41
N SER A 379 -14.16 20.16 -5.27
CA SER A 379 -14.92 21.34 -4.81
C SER A 379 -14.02 22.56 -4.60
N ALA A 380 -12.85 22.39 -3.97
CA ALA A 380 -11.93 23.50 -3.71
C ALA A 380 -11.32 24.06 -5.01
N PHE A 381 -10.92 23.19 -5.92
CA PHE A 381 -10.31 23.54 -7.20
C PHE A 381 -11.33 24.16 -8.15
N ILE A 382 -12.53 23.60 -8.29
CA ILE A 382 -13.61 24.19 -9.11
C ILE A 382 -13.98 25.57 -8.57
N ALA A 383 -14.17 25.73 -7.25
CA ALA A 383 -14.51 27.03 -6.67
C ALA A 383 -13.41 28.09 -6.89
N THR A 384 -12.14 27.68 -7.03
CA THR A 384 -11.01 28.60 -7.18
C THR A 384 -10.69 28.90 -8.64
N HIS A 385 -10.66 27.88 -9.49
CA HIS A 385 -10.12 27.95 -10.86
C HIS A 385 -11.22 27.94 -11.93
N ALA A 386 -12.38 27.36 -11.66
CA ALA A 386 -13.55 27.34 -12.55
C ALA A 386 -14.83 27.80 -11.82
N PRO A 387 -14.84 29.00 -11.17
CA PRO A 387 -15.89 29.39 -10.23
C PRO A 387 -17.28 29.50 -10.83
N TYR A 388 -17.37 29.62 -12.16
CA TYR A 388 -18.65 29.67 -12.88
C TYR A 388 -19.35 28.31 -12.95
N TYR A 389 -18.68 27.21 -12.60
CA TYR A 389 -19.26 25.87 -12.43
C TYR A 389 -19.56 25.50 -10.97
N ALA A 390 -19.20 26.36 -10.01
CA ALA A 390 -19.26 25.99 -8.60
C ALA A 390 -20.69 25.69 -8.10
N GLU A 391 -21.70 26.46 -8.55
CA GLU A 391 -23.09 26.22 -8.14
C GLU A 391 -23.64 24.92 -8.73
N GLU A 392 -23.38 24.69 -10.02
CA GLU A 392 -23.74 23.47 -10.72
C GLU A 392 -23.06 22.26 -10.10
N TRP A 393 -21.76 22.32 -9.84
CA TRP A 393 -20.99 21.26 -9.18
C TRP A 393 -21.61 20.88 -7.84
N GLU A 394 -21.90 21.84 -6.97
CA GLU A 394 -22.49 21.58 -5.66
C GLU A 394 -23.89 20.93 -5.76
N SER A 395 -24.63 21.19 -6.84
CA SER A 395 -25.93 20.57 -7.08
C SER A 395 -25.87 19.11 -7.52
N ILE A 396 -24.72 18.63 -8.00
CA ILE A 396 -24.55 17.25 -8.47
C ILE A 396 -24.64 16.29 -7.28
N PRO A 397 -25.49 15.25 -7.33
CA PRO A 397 -25.53 14.20 -6.33
C PRO A 397 -24.22 13.42 -6.29
N LYS A 398 -23.61 13.33 -5.11
CA LYS A 398 -22.31 12.68 -4.86
C LYS A 398 -22.47 11.57 -3.84
N PHE A 399 -21.80 10.45 -4.10
CA PHE A 399 -21.85 9.25 -3.29
C PHE A 399 -20.43 8.73 -3.03
N ASP A 400 -20.24 8.12 -1.87
CA ASP A 400 -18.95 7.58 -1.45
C ASP A 400 -19.17 6.16 -0.93
N LEU A 401 -18.60 5.18 -1.64
CA LEU A 401 -18.77 3.77 -1.30
C LEU A 401 -17.99 3.38 -0.04
N TYR A 402 -16.83 3.98 0.19
CA TYR A 402 -16.02 3.74 1.38
C TYR A 402 -16.73 4.23 2.64
N LEU A 403 -17.29 5.45 2.59
CA LEU A 403 -18.11 5.98 3.68
C LEU A 403 -19.26 5.03 4.01
N TRP A 404 -20.01 4.62 2.99
CA TRP A 404 -21.16 3.74 3.18
C TRP A 404 -20.77 2.36 3.70
N ALA A 405 -19.77 1.71 3.10
CA ALA A 405 -19.41 0.32 3.42
C ALA A 405 -18.68 0.22 4.76
N VAL A 406 -17.64 1.03 4.94
CA VAL A 406 -16.67 0.90 6.04
C VAL A 406 -17.00 1.84 7.19
N THR A 407 -17.20 3.13 6.91
CA THR A 407 -17.38 4.14 7.97
C THR A 407 -18.76 4.05 8.62
N ASP A 408 -19.79 3.81 7.82
CA ASP A 408 -21.17 3.62 8.30
C ASP A 408 -21.48 2.14 8.62
N GLU A 409 -20.48 1.27 8.53
CA GLU A 409 -20.55 -0.16 8.88
C GLU A 409 -21.70 -0.92 8.17
N ASN A 410 -21.97 -0.60 6.89
CA ASN A 410 -23.01 -1.30 6.12
C ASN A 410 -22.52 -2.60 5.47
N ALA A 411 -21.22 -2.81 5.35
CA ALA A 411 -20.63 -4.02 4.79
C ALA A 411 -19.34 -4.46 5.51
N MET A 412 -19.08 -5.77 5.50
CA MET A 412 -17.76 -6.35 5.76
C MET A 412 -17.13 -6.74 4.43
N LEU A 413 -15.87 -6.36 4.25
CA LEU A 413 -15.11 -6.53 3.02
C LEU A 413 -13.93 -7.48 3.26
N PRO A 414 -13.50 -8.27 2.26
CA PRO A 414 -12.44 -9.27 2.41
C PRO A 414 -11.02 -8.71 2.25
N GLY A 415 -10.87 -7.41 1.99
CA GLY A 415 -9.56 -6.78 1.91
C GLY A 415 -8.83 -6.83 3.25
N ARG A 416 -7.52 -7.13 3.21
CA ARG A 416 -6.66 -7.08 4.42
C ARG A 416 -6.54 -5.66 4.97
N THR A 417 -6.62 -4.68 4.07
CA THR A 417 -6.85 -3.27 4.38
C THR A 417 -8.15 -2.83 3.69
N ASN A 418 -8.65 -1.64 4.04
CA ASN A 418 -9.77 -1.03 3.32
C ASN A 418 -9.32 -0.10 2.18
N ARG A 419 -8.09 -0.27 1.65
CA ARG A 419 -7.69 0.36 0.39
C ARG A 419 -8.48 -0.26 -0.76
N LEU A 420 -8.75 0.52 -1.81
CA LEU A 420 -9.59 0.09 -2.93
C LEU A 420 -9.02 -1.17 -3.59
N GLU A 421 -7.74 -1.12 -3.98
CA GLU A 421 -6.99 -2.22 -4.57
C GLU A 421 -7.07 -3.50 -3.73
N ALA A 422 -6.75 -3.42 -2.43
CA ALA A 422 -6.79 -4.57 -1.53
C ALA A 422 -8.18 -5.20 -1.42
N VAL A 423 -9.25 -4.39 -1.43
CA VAL A 423 -10.63 -4.88 -1.41
C VAL A 423 -11.03 -5.45 -2.77
N ALA A 424 -10.70 -4.78 -3.87
CA ALA A 424 -11.05 -5.19 -5.22
C ALA A 424 -10.38 -6.52 -5.59
N SER A 425 -9.07 -6.65 -5.34
CA SER A 425 -8.30 -7.88 -5.54
C SER A 425 -8.84 -9.04 -4.70
N ALA A 426 -9.13 -8.81 -3.41
CA ALA A 426 -9.75 -9.82 -2.55
C ALA A 426 -11.15 -10.27 -3.03
N LEU A 427 -11.83 -9.43 -3.81
CA LEU A 427 -13.11 -9.72 -4.46
C LEU A 427 -12.95 -10.24 -5.90
N GLY A 428 -11.74 -10.62 -6.30
CA GLY A 428 -11.43 -11.22 -7.59
C GLY A 428 -11.41 -10.22 -8.77
N TYR A 429 -11.09 -8.96 -8.51
CA TYR A 429 -10.71 -8.02 -9.56
C TYR A 429 -9.28 -8.34 -10.05
N GLU A 430 -9.07 -8.33 -11.36
CA GLU A 430 -7.74 -8.41 -11.97
C GLU A 430 -7.38 -6.98 -12.37
N ASP A 431 -6.30 -6.44 -11.81
CA ASP A 431 -5.83 -5.09 -12.11
C ASP A 431 -5.27 -4.96 -13.54
N ALA A 432 -5.03 -3.73 -13.96
CA ALA A 432 -4.48 -3.42 -15.27
C ALA A 432 -2.94 -3.62 -15.37
N GLU A 433 -2.28 -4.18 -14.35
CA GLU A 433 -0.84 -4.45 -14.26
C GLU A 433 0.01 -3.22 -14.61
N THR A 434 -0.44 -2.02 -14.22
CA THR A 434 0.30 -0.78 -14.54
C THR A 434 1.58 -0.64 -13.73
N GLY A 435 1.69 -1.33 -12.59
CA GLY A 435 2.79 -1.20 -11.65
C GLY A 435 2.99 0.24 -11.16
N LEU A 436 1.91 1.01 -11.08
CA LEU A 436 1.89 2.37 -10.55
C LEU A 436 1.12 2.40 -9.23
N ASP A 437 1.56 3.25 -8.32
CA ASP A 437 0.78 3.71 -7.18
C ASP A 437 0.61 5.25 -7.21
N GLY A 438 -0.25 5.79 -6.33
CA GLY A 438 -0.50 7.22 -6.26
C GLY A 438 0.74 8.08 -5.94
N ALA A 439 1.73 7.54 -5.21
CA ALA A 439 2.96 8.28 -4.89
C ALA A 439 3.90 8.35 -6.10
N GLN A 440 4.06 7.25 -6.83
CA GLN A 440 4.81 7.16 -8.08
C GLN A 440 4.18 8.06 -9.15
N THR A 441 2.85 8.02 -9.27
CA THR A 441 2.06 8.86 -10.18
C THR A 441 2.24 10.35 -9.87
N ALA A 442 2.19 10.75 -8.59
CA ALA A 442 2.45 12.12 -8.15
C ALA A 442 3.90 12.56 -8.42
N ALA A 443 4.89 11.72 -8.10
CA ALA A 443 6.31 12.00 -8.32
C ALA A 443 6.61 12.18 -9.82
N ALA A 444 6.10 11.28 -10.67
CA ALA A 444 6.24 11.38 -12.11
C ALA A 444 5.68 12.71 -12.65
N TYR A 445 4.54 13.17 -12.15
CA TYR A 445 3.98 14.46 -12.55
C TYR A 445 4.79 15.65 -12.04
N GLN A 446 5.23 15.64 -10.77
CA GLN A 446 6.13 16.68 -10.24
C GLN A 446 7.43 16.79 -11.05
N ARG A 447 7.99 15.66 -11.50
CA ARG A 447 9.16 15.65 -12.39
C ARG A 447 8.87 16.35 -13.71
N PHE A 448 7.71 16.08 -14.31
CA PHE A 448 7.28 16.78 -15.52
C PHE A 448 7.12 18.28 -15.29
N MET A 449 6.49 18.71 -14.20
CA MET A 449 6.39 20.13 -13.83
C MET A 449 7.76 20.82 -13.76
N ARG A 450 8.76 20.13 -13.21
CA ARG A 450 10.11 20.68 -12.99
C ARG A 450 10.98 20.67 -14.25
N THR A 451 10.88 19.62 -15.07
CA THR A 451 11.85 19.33 -16.15
C THR A 451 11.26 19.46 -17.55
N GLY A 452 9.94 19.39 -17.69
CA GLY A 452 9.26 19.28 -18.98
C GLY A 452 9.38 17.90 -19.64
N THR A 453 10.00 16.92 -18.98
CA THR A 453 10.10 15.54 -19.49
C THR A 453 8.71 14.88 -19.44
N PRO A 454 8.14 14.47 -20.59
CA PRO A 454 6.80 13.88 -20.63
C PRO A 454 6.68 12.56 -19.84
N LEU A 455 5.48 12.30 -19.33
CA LEU A 455 5.12 11.03 -18.68
C LEU A 455 4.84 9.95 -19.74
N GLU A 456 4.83 8.69 -19.30
CA GLU A 456 4.14 7.61 -20.01
C GLU A 456 2.62 7.80 -19.86
N TRP A 457 2.06 8.78 -20.58
CA TRP A 457 0.67 9.23 -20.41
C TRP A 457 -0.35 8.08 -20.48
N GLU A 458 -0.19 7.17 -21.43
CA GLU A 458 -1.10 6.03 -21.60
C GLU A 458 -1.10 5.10 -20.38
N ARG A 459 0.05 4.92 -19.71
CA ARG A 459 0.19 4.09 -18.51
C ARG A 459 -0.52 4.72 -17.31
N HIS A 460 -0.39 6.04 -17.14
CA HIS A 460 -1.05 6.76 -16.03
C HIS A 460 -2.56 6.94 -16.28
N GLU A 461 -2.98 7.06 -17.54
CA GLU A 461 -4.40 7.04 -17.90
C GLU A 461 -5.04 5.69 -17.62
N ALA A 462 -4.32 4.59 -17.89
CA ALA A 462 -4.75 3.24 -17.57
C ALA A 462 -4.85 3.00 -16.05
N TYR A 463 -3.94 3.56 -15.25
CA TYR A 463 -3.97 3.45 -13.79
C TYR A 463 -5.27 4.03 -13.20
N CYS A 464 -5.61 5.28 -13.56
CA CYS A 464 -6.85 5.92 -13.09
C CYS A 464 -8.13 5.26 -13.68
N GLU A 465 -8.05 4.72 -14.91
CA GLU A 465 -9.13 3.89 -15.47
C GLU A 465 -9.37 2.65 -14.61
N ASP A 466 -8.28 1.99 -14.20
CA ASP A 466 -8.32 0.79 -13.38
C ASP A 466 -8.96 1.07 -12.02
N ASP A 467 -8.60 2.16 -11.34
CA ASP A 467 -9.21 2.58 -10.08
C ASP A 467 -10.73 2.83 -10.23
N CYS A 468 -11.14 3.52 -11.30
CA CYS A 468 -12.56 3.72 -11.59
C CYS A 468 -13.33 2.40 -11.80
N ARG A 469 -12.71 1.43 -12.48
CA ARG A 469 -13.30 0.11 -12.76
C ARG A 469 -13.29 -0.79 -11.53
N ALA A 470 -12.23 -0.79 -10.74
CA ALA A 470 -12.10 -1.47 -9.47
C ALA A 470 -13.20 -1.02 -8.50
N LEU A 471 -13.43 0.30 -8.38
CA LEU A 471 -14.54 0.86 -7.61
C LEU A 471 -15.90 0.28 -8.02
N TRP A 472 -16.17 0.24 -9.33
CA TRP A 472 -17.42 -0.35 -9.81
C TRP A 472 -17.52 -1.85 -9.55
N HIS A 473 -16.41 -2.60 -9.69
CA HIS A 473 -16.37 -4.02 -9.36
C HIS A 473 -16.73 -4.27 -7.89
N VAL A 474 -16.12 -3.51 -6.96
CA VAL A 474 -16.45 -3.58 -5.53
C VAL A 474 -17.94 -3.27 -5.31
N TYR A 475 -18.48 -2.24 -5.96
CA TYR A 475 -19.89 -1.90 -5.89
C TYR A 475 -20.79 -3.09 -6.27
N GLU A 476 -20.49 -3.77 -7.39
CA GLU A 476 -21.28 -4.92 -7.85
C GLU A 476 -21.18 -6.12 -6.92
N ARG A 477 -19.98 -6.42 -6.42
CA ARG A 477 -19.77 -7.54 -5.48
C ARG A 477 -20.49 -7.31 -4.16
N VAL A 478 -20.46 -6.09 -3.63
CA VAL A 478 -21.20 -5.73 -2.41
C VAL A 478 -22.71 -5.76 -2.65
N ARG A 479 -23.19 -5.34 -3.83
CA ARG A 479 -24.61 -5.43 -4.20
C ARG A 479 -25.11 -6.88 -4.22
N GLU A 480 -24.27 -7.79 -4.71
CA GLU A 480 -24.57 -9.23 -4.84
C GLU A 480 -24.37 -10.01 -3.53
N ALA A 481 -23.68 -9.41 -2.56
CA ALA A 481 -23.33 -10.03 -1.29
C ALA A 481 -24.57 -10.40 -0.44
N PRO A 482 -24.52 -11.52 0.29
CA PRO A 482 -25.60 -11.95 1.15
C PRO A 482 -25.82 -11.00 2.34
N HIS A 483 -27.09 -10.83 2.74
CA HIS A 483 -27.48 -10.12 3.96
C HIS A 483 -27.33 -11.00 5.20
N LEU A 484 -26.93 -10.39 6.32
CA LEU A 484 -26.83 -11.08 7.62
C LEU A 484 -28.13 -11.77 8.08
N GLU A 485 -29.31 -11.26 7.73
CA GLU A 485 -30.59 -11.82 8.19
C GLU A 485 -31.03 -13.13 7.49
N ALA A 486 -30.36 -13.56 6.41
CA ALA A 486 -30.84 -14.68 5.60
C ALA A 486 -30.51 -16.09 6.16
N THR A 487 -29.67 -16.21 7.19
CA THR A 487 -29.18 -17.53 7.66
C THR A 487 -29.80 -18.06 8.96
N ASP A 488 -30.53 -17.25 9.73
CA ASP A 488 -31.20 -17.69 10.97
C ASP A 488 -32.67 -18.14 10.77
N SER A 489 -33.23 -18.01 9.56
CA SER A 489 -34.64 -18.34 9.31
C SER A 489 -34.97 -19.83 9.19
N SER A 490 -33.98 -20.73 9.21
CA SER A 490 -34.21 -22.18 9.08
C SER A 490 -34.22 -22.96 10.40
N ALA A 491 -34.02 -22.29 11.56
CA ALA A 491 -33.99 -22.97 12.86
C ALA A 491 -34.58 -22.19 14.04
N SER A 492 -35.76 -21.57 13.93
CA SER A 492 -36.67 -21.44 15.10
C SER A 492 -38.07 -20.93 14.72
N ASN A 493 -38.91 -21.85 14.24
CA ASN A 493 -40.34 -21.60 14.17
C ASN A 493 -40.96 -21.78 15.57
N SER A 494 -40.96 -20.74 16.40
CA SER A 494 -41.92 -20.63 17.51
C SER A 494 -42.08 -19.19 18.05
N ASN A 495 -43.16 -18.53 17.60
CA ASN A 495 -43.99 -17.56 18.32
C ASN A 495 -43.35 -16.65 19.39
N SER A 496 -43.24 -15.36 19.08
CA SER A 496 -43.94 -14.34 19.89
C SER A 496 -44.12 -13.03 19.11
N ARG A 497 -45.38 -12.73 18.79
CA ARG A 497 -45.86 -11.38 18.46
C ARG A 497 -45.50 -10.43 19.60
N TRP A 498 -44.85 -9.30 19.29
CA TRP A 498 -45.17 -8.01 19.91
C TRP A 498 -44.86 -6.88 18.92
N ALA A 499 -45.94 -6.27 18.44
CA ALA A 499 -45.89 -4.95 17.83
C ALA A 499 -45.89 -3.90 18.93
N LYS A 500 -45.05 -2.86 18.81
CA LYS A 500 -45.51 -1.47 18.93
C LYS A 500 -44.43 -0.41 18.68
N THR A 501 -44.75 0.42 17.68
CA THR A 501 -44.70 1.89 17.63
C THR A 501 -43.37 2.61 17.82
N GLY A 502 -42.96 3.28 16.74
CA GLY A 502 -41.94 4.31 16.75
C GLY A 502 -42.34 5.57 17.54
N THR A 503 -41.32 6.35 17.85
CA THR A 503 -41.44 7.79 18.12
C THR A 503 -40.10 8.43 17.77
N SER A 504 -40.13 9.30 16.77
CA SER A 504 -39.10 10.29 16.45
C SER A 504 -38.77 11.14 17.68
N ARG A 505 -37.48 11.35 17.98
CA ARG A 505 -37.00 12.49 18.78
C ARG A 505 -35.63 12.94 18.32
N ASN A 506 -35.61 14.15 17.78
CA ASN A 506 -34.46 15.06 17.71
C ASN A 506 -33.68 15.08 19.02
N VAL A 507 -32.36 15.00 18.93
CA VAL A 507 -31.45 15.48 19.98
C VAL A 507 -30.37 16.35 19.32
N SER A 508 -30.31 17.56 19.84
CA SER A 508 -29.40 18.64 19.54
C SER A 508 -27.97 18.38 20.02
N ASN A 509 -27.01 18.90 19.25
CA ASN A 509 -25.61 19.17 19.57
C ASN A 509 -25.27 19.34 21.06
N THR A 510 -24.34 18.51 21.52
CA THR A 510 -23.28 18.89 22.46
C THR A 510 -22.02 18.15 22.04
N ALA A 511 -20.99 18.92 21.71
CA ALA A 511 -19.64 18.45 21.45
C ALA A 511 -19.04 17.87 22.73
N ASP A 512 -18.44 16.69 22.62
CA ASP A 512 -17.32 16.27 23.44
C ASP A 512 -16.31 15.56 22.55
N SER A 513 -15.06 15.96 22.75
CA SER A 513 -13.88 15.67 21.95
C SER A 513 -13.43 14.22 22.10
N GLU A 514 -13.38 13.47 21.00
CA GLU A 514 -12.47 12.34 20.85
C GLU A 514 -11.69 12.51 19.55
N GLN A 515 -10.38 12.56 19.73
CA GLN A 515 -9.34 12.85 18.77
C GLN A 515 -9.15 11.60 17.89
N THR A 516 -9.75 11.59 16.70
CA THR A 516 -9.49 10.57 15.68
C THR A 516 -8.16 10.90 14.98
N GLY A 517 -7.21 9.99 15.14
CA GLY A 517 -5.87 10.07 14.57
C GLY A 517 -5.88 10.01 13.05
N LEU A 518 -5.04 10.85 12.46
CA LEU A 518 -4.73 10.99 11.04
C LEU A 518 -3.75 9.88 10.58
N SER A 519 -4.12 8.60 10.72
CA SER A 519 -3.16 7.49 10.53
C SER A 519 -3.28 6.72 9.22
N ASP A 520 -4.19 7.06 8.31
CA ASP A 520 -4.27 6.41 7.01
C ASP A 520 -4.16 7.47 5.90
N PHE A 521 -2.93 7.94 5.70
CA PHE A 521 -2.40 8.53 4.47
C PHE A 521 -0.91 8.21 4.43
#